data_AF-A0A5M9HXR3-F1
#
_entry.id   AF-A0A5M9HXR3-F1
#
_cell.length_a   1.000
_cell.length_b   1.000
_cell.length_c   1.000
_cell.angle_alpha   90.00
_cell.angle_beta   90.00
_cell.angle_gamma   90.00
#
_symmetry.space_group_name_H-M   'P 1'
#
loop_
_entity.id
_entity.type
_entity.pdbx_description
1 polymer ?
#
loop_
_entity_poly.entity_id
_entity_poly.type
_entity_poly.pdbx_seq_one_letter_code
_entity_poly.pdbx_strand_id
1 'polypeptide(L)'
;MRYIWLDDYLLKKKGVTKDLQPDWNWIRYHVGGKMFAAVCLDTDNKPYYINLKLDPVRGDYMRKMYADIIPGYYSDKTHWNSIRPDGAVPDDLLKDMLDESYRLVLENFSKKRQREILDITCCGSECSKCGCYGNICQGCNELCGKVFHAPPGKACPIYRCAVNRKHLTSCAKCEELPCVIWRDTKDPQLTDEEFETDIQNRIRNLLEN
;
A
#
# COMPACT_ATOMS: atom_id res chain seq x y z
N MET A 1 1.47 -26.37 -4.52
CA MET A 1 0.81 -25.05 -4.43
C MET A 1 0.32 -24.63 -5.81
N ARG A 2 -0.99 -24.48 -5.95
CA ARG A 2 -1.68 -24.02 -7.16
C ARG A 2 -1.43 -22.54 -7.48
N TYR A 3 -1.30 -21.69 -6.47
CA TYR A 3 -1.21 -20.23 -6.62
C TYR A 3 0.20 -19.74 -7.02
N ILE A 4 0.69 -20.18 -8.19
CA ILE A 4 2.04 -19.86 -8.68
C ILE A 4 2.27 -18.36 -8.91
N TRP A 5 1.20 -17.57 -9.03
CA TRP A 5 1.22 -16.12 -9.22
C TRP A 5 1.45 -15.33 -7.92
N LEU A 6 1.37 -15.97 -6.75
CA LEU A 6 1.29 -15.29 -5.45
C LEU A 6 2.49 -14.38 -5.19
N ASP A 7 3.70 -14.87 -5.47
CA ASP A 7 4.93 -14.14 -5.19
C ASP A 7 5.02 -12.86 -6.03
N ASP A 8 4.87 -12.99 -7.35
CA ASP A 8 4.89 -11.86 -8.29
C ASP A 8 3.76 -10.86 -7.99
N TYR A 9 2.58 -11.35 -7.61
CA TYR A 9 1.44 -10.51 -7.30
C TYR A 9 1.68 -9.65 -6.05
N LEU A 10 2.25 -10.23 -4.99
CA LEU A 10 2.54 -9.49 -3.75
C LEU A 10 3.74 -8.55 -3.91
N LEU A 11 4.79 -8.97 -4.60
CA LEU A 11 5.99 -8.15 -4.81
C LEU A 11 5.77 -6.95 -5.73
N LYS A 12 4.70 -6.96 -6.55
CA LYS A 12 4.29 -5.79 -7.34
C LYS A 12 3.67 -4.67 -6.50
N LYS A 13 3.22 -4.96 -5.28
CA LYS A 13 2.62 -3.95 -4.40
C LYS A 13 3.70 -3.05 -3.81
N LYS A 14 3.39 -1.76 -3.71
CA LYS A 14 4.35 -0.76 -3.20
C LYS A 14 4.74 -1.05 -1.74
N GLY A 15 6.02 -0.84 -1.44
CA GLY A 15 6.54 -1.01 -0.09
C GLY A 15 6.52 -2.45 0.44
N VAL A 16 6.23 -3.44 -0.42
CA VAL A 16 6.30 -4.85 -0.05
C VAL A 16 7.74 -5.35 -0.07
N THR A 17 8.13 -6.03 0.99
CA THR A 17 9.40 -6.77 1.09
C THR A 17 9.11 -8.22 1.45
N LYS A 18 10.07 -9.10 1.13
CA LYS A 18 9.98 -10.54 1.37
C LYS A 18 11.22 -11.03 2.10
N ASP A 19 11.03 -11.93 3.07
CA ASP A 19 12.11 -12.65 3.73
C ASP A 19 11.72 -14.11 4.03
N LEU A 20 12.71 -14.90 4.47
CA LEU A 20 12.49 -16.23 5.02
C LEU A 20 12.72 -16.15 6.54
N GLN A 21 11.77 -16.65 7.32
CA GLN A 21 11.96 -16.91 8.74
C GLN A 21 12.42 -18.36 8.92
N PRO A 22 13.72 -18.62 9.14
CA PRO A 22 14.26 -19.97 9.12
C PRO A 22 13.71 -20.83 10.27
N ASP A 23 13.48 -20.25 11.44
CA ASP A 23 13.01 -21.00 12.63
C ASP A 23 11.61 -21.59 12.43
N TRP A 24 10.77 -20.95 11.61
CA TRP A 24 9.41 -21.41 11.33
C TRP A 24 9.29 -22.05 9.96
N ASN A 25 10.32 -21.90 9.13
CA ASN A 25 10.34 -22.17 7.70
C ASN A 25 9.23 -21.45 6.91
N TRP A 26 9.05 -20.14 7.15
CA TRP A 26 7.99 -19.35 6.50
C TRP A 26 8.57 -18.29 5.57
N ILE A 27 8.09 -18.24 4.34
CA ILE A 27 8.32 -17.10 3.43
C ILE A 27 7.31 -16.02 3.80
N ARG A 28 7.75 -14.85 4.23
CA ARG A 28 6.87 -13.80 4.76
C ARG A 28 6.91 -12.56 3.89
N TYR A 29 5.75 -11.96 3.72
CA TYR A 29 5.56 -10.70 3.00
C TYR A 29 5.22 -9.61 4.01
N HIS A 30 5.96 -8.52 3.92
CA HIS A 30 5.87 -7.38 4.84
C HIS A 30 5.51 -6.12 4.09
N VAL A 31 4.77 -5.22 4.74
CA VAL A 31 4.58 -3.84 4.30
C VAL A 31 5.02 -2.93 5.44
N GLY A 32 5.98 -2.04 5.14
CA GLY A 32 6.58 -1.18 6.17
C GLY A 32 7.22 -1.94 7.33
N GLY A 33 7.72 -3.16 7.09
CA GLY A 33 8.32 -4.03 8.10
C GLY A 33 7.33 -4.84 8.95
N LYS A 34 6.01 -4.76 8.69
CA LYS A 34 5.00 -5.58 9.37
C LYS A 34 4.46 -6.66 8.43
N MET A 35 4.42 -7.91 8.90
CA MET A 35 3.92 -9.04 8.12
C MET A 35 2.43 -8.90 7.85
N PHE A 36 2.02 -9.14 6.60
CA PHE A 36 0.62 -9.20 6.19
C PHE A 36 0.27 -10.54 5.51
N ALA A 37 1.23 -11.24 4.94
CA ALA A 37 1.02 -12.58 4.41
C ALA A 37 2.24 -13.48 4.63
N ALA A 38 2.05 -14.79 4.63
CA ALA A 38 3.14 -15.76 4.66
C ALA A 38 2.75 -17.03 3.90
N VAL A 39 3.75 -17.68 3.28
CA VAL A 39 3.66 -19.07 2.82
C VAL A 39 4.39 -19.93 3.84
N CYS A 40 3.64 -20.78 4.52
CA CYS A 40 4.16 -21.68 5.55
C CYS A 40 4.66 -22.97 4.88
N LEU A 41 5.92 -23.32 5.09
CA LEU A 41 6.55 -24.50 4.52
C LEU A 41 6.76 -25.59 5.58
N ASP A 42 6.59 -26.85 5.18
CA ASP A 42 6.92 -27.99 6.02
C ASP A 42 8.44 -28.28 6.02
N THR A 43 8.85 -29.39 6.63
CA THR A 43 10.27 -29.80 6.71
C THR A 43 10.88 -30.15 5.36
N ASP A 44 10.07 -30.45 4.34
CA ASP A 44 10.49 -30.74 2.97
C ASP A 44 10.46 -29.48 2.08
N ASN A 45 10.25 -28.31 2.67
CA ASN A 45 10.03 -27.03 1.97
C ASN A 45 8.77 -27.01 1.08
N LYS A 46 7.78 -27.85 1.37
CA LYS A 46 6.50 -27.85 0.64
C LYS A 46 5.52 -26.89 1.32
N PRO A 47 4.87 -25.98 0.56
CA PRO A 47 3.82 -25.14 1.11
C PRO A 47 2.67 -25.98 1.66
N TYR A 48 2.27 -25.73 2.90
CA TYR A 48 1.09 -26.37 3.51
C TYR A 48 -0.01 -25.37 3.90
N TYR A 49 0.33 -24.08 4.09
CA TYR A 49 -0.65 -22.99 4.22
C TYR A 49 -0.15 -21.68 3.60
N ILE A 50 -1.10 -20.86 3.16
CA ILE A 50 -0.94 -19.43 2.93
C ILE A 50 -1.67 -18.72 4.06
N ASN A 51 -0.94 -17.98 4.89
CA ASN A 51 -1.50 -17.30 6.06
C ASN A 51 -1.62 -15.80 5.78
N LEU A 52 -2.79 -15.20 6.05
CA LEU A 52 -3.06 -13.77 5.82
C LEU A 52 -4.01 -13.19 6.87
N LYS A 53 -4.06 -11.86 6.99
CA LYS A 53 -5.01 -11.16 7.86
C LYS A 53 -6.31 -10.81 7.14
N LEU A 54 -7.41 -10.87 7.86
CA LEU A 54 -8.70 -10.30 7.45
C LEU A 54 -9.33 -9.55 8.62
N ASP A 55 -10.32 -8.71 8.33
CA ASP A 55 -11.27 -8.28 9.35
C ASP A 55 -11.93 -9.50 10.01
N PRO A 56 -12.13 -9.53 11.34
CA PRO A 56 -12.68 -10.70 12.03
C PRO A 56 -14.01 -11.19 11.46
N VAL A 57 -14.93 -10.28 11.11
CA VAL A 57 -16.26 -10.66 10.56
C VAL A 57 -16.10 -11.31 9.20
N ARG A 58 -15.18 -10.78 8.37
CA ARG A 58 -14.88 -11.35 7.05
C ARG A 58 -14.15 -12.68 7.16
N GLY A 59 -13.18 -12.81 8.06
CA GLY A 59 -12.50 -14.07 8.34
C GLY A 59 -13.49 -15.16 8.74
N ASP A 60 -14.37 -14.88 9.70
CA ASP A 60 -15.43 -15.78 10.13
C ASP A 60 -16.34 -16.24 8.98
N TYR A 61 -16.73 -15.31 8.12
CA TYR A 61 -17.54 -15.62 6.94
C TYR A 61 -16.79 -16.52 5.96
N MET A 62 -15.54 -16.20 5.63
CA MET A 62 -14.74 -16.98 4.67
C MET A 62 -14.52 -18.43 5.12
N ARG A 63 -14.26 -18.64 6.42
CA ARG A 63 -14.10 -19.98 7.00
C ARG A 63 -15.37 -20.82 6.97
N LYS A 64 -16.55 -20.19 6.95
CA LYS A 64 -17.84 -20.89 6.78
C LYS A 64 -18.09 -21.26 5.32
N MET A 65 -17.67 -20.41 4.39
CA MET A 65 -17.92 -20.59 2.96
C MET A 65 -16.94 -21.54 2.29
N TYR A 66 -15.71 -21.64 2.78
CA TYR A 66 -14.65 -22.44 2.17
C TYR A 66 -13.96 -23.32 3.21
N ALA A 67 -14.09 -24.65 3.06
CA ALA A 67 -13.44 -25.63 3.94
C ALA A 67 -11.90 -25.55 3.91
N ASP A 68 -11.34 -24.97 2.84
CA ASP A 68 -9.90 -24.75 2.66
C ASP A 68 -9.36 -23.54 3.44
N ILE A 69 -10.24 -22.74 4.05
CA ILE A 69 -9.87 -21.59 4.87
C ILE A 69 -10.14 -21.93 6.32
N ILE A 70 -9.08 -21.99 7.12
CA ILE A 70 -9.13 -22.34 8.54
C ILE A 70 -8.61 -21.18 9.40
N PRO A 71 -8.87 -21.19 10.73
CA PRO A 71 -8.29 -20.19 11.63
C PRO A 71 -6.76 -20.18 11.54
N GLY A 72 -6.15 -19.01 11.68
CA GLY A 72 -4.71 -18.80 11.50
C GLY A 72 -3.84 -19.80 12.25
N TYR A 73 -3.09 -20.59 11.50
CA TYR A 73 -2.14 -21.56 12.03
C TYR A 73 -0.97 -20.82 12.70
N TYR A 74 -0.60 -21.24 13.92
CA TYR A 74 0.41 -20.58 14.78
C TYR A 74 0.25 -19.05 14.94
N SER A 75 -0.95 -18.51 14.71
CA SER A 75 -1.23 -17.06 14.69
C SER A 75 -2.47 -16.73 15.52
N ASP A 76 -2.73 -15.43 15.72
CA ASP A 76 -3.99 -14.97 16.32
C ASP A 76 -5.18 -15.36 15.41
N LYS A 77 -6.01 -16.28 15.90
CA LYS A 77 -7.12 -16.88 15.16
C LYS A 77 -8.29 -15.93 14.89
N THR A 78 -8.30 -14.76 15.54
CA THR A 78 -9.31 -13.72 15.33
C THR A 78 -9.05 -12.99 14.02
N HIS A 79 -7.78 -12.70 13.73
CA HIS A 79 -7.40 -11.87 12.58
C HIS A 79 -6.75 -12.66 11.46
N TRP A 80 -6.02 -13.73 11.78
CA TRP A 80 -5.30 -14.52 10.80
C TRP A 80 -6.12 -15.72 10.33
N ASN A 81 -5.98 -16.03 9.05
CA ASN A 81 -6.64 -17.13 8.37
C ASN A 81 -5.59 -17.88 7.55
N SER A 82 -5.64 -19.20 7.57
CA SER A 82 -4.75 -20.07 6.79
C SER A 82 -5.52 -20.76 5.68
N ILE A 83 -5.04 -20.59 4.45
CA ILE A 83 -5.63 -21.10 3.23
C ILE A 83 -4.80 -22.29 2.75
N ARG A 84 -5.45 -23.40 2.41
CA ARG A 84 -4.76 -24.55 1.81
C ARG A 84 -4.20 -24.18 0.43
N PRO A 85 -2.90 -24.41 0.17
CA PRO A 85 -2.22 -23.97 -1.05
C PRO A 85 -2.64 -24.73 -2.31
N ASP A 86 -3.30 -25.89 -2.15
CA ASP A 86 -3.83 -26.73 -3.23
C ASP A 86 -5.37 -26.88 -3.13
N GLY A 87 -6.03 -25.97 -2.39
CA GLY A 87 -7.48 -25.96 -2.20
C GLY A 87 -8.28 -25.37 -3.37
N ALA A 88 -9.58 -25.19 -3.13
CA ALA A 88 -10.56 -24.75 -4.12
C ALA A 88 -10.92 -23.25 -4.05
N VAL A 89 -10.22 -22.45 -3.23
CA VAL A 89 -10.43 -21.00 -3.17
C VAL A 89 -10.10 -20.39 -4.54
N PRO A 90 -11.03 -19.66 -5.19
CA PRO A 90 -10.77 -19.05 -6.49
C PRO A 90 -9.63 -18.03 -6.42
N ASP A 91 -8.84 -17.95 -7.49
CA ASP A 91 -7.67 -17.09 -7.56
C ASP A 91 -8.00 -15.62 -7.27
N ASP A 92 -9.08 -15.10 -7.84
CA ASP A 92 -9.47 -13.70 -7.63
C ASP A 92 -9.97 -13.42 -6.22
N LEU A 93 -10.57 -14.41 -5.55
CA LEU A 93 -10.93 -14.29 -4.14
C LEU A 93 -9.69 -14.28 -3.25
N LEU A 94 -8.68 -15.12 -3.53
CA LEU A 94 -7.43 -15.10 -2.77
C LEU A 94 -6.67 -13.78 -2.98
N LYS A 95 -6.64 -13.26 -4.21
CA LYS A 95 -6.08 -11.93 -4.50
C LYS A 95 -6.77 -10.83 -3.69
N ASP A 96 -8.10 -10.80 -3.68
CA ASP A 96 -8.88 -9.84 -2.90
C ASP A 96 -8.57 -9.92 -1.39
N MET A 97 -8.49 -11.14 -0.83
CA MET A 97 -8.10 -11.33 0.58
C MET A 97 -6.67 -10.88 0.87
N LEU A 98 -5.73 -11.10 -0.06
CA LEU A 98 -4.35 -10.63 0.06
C LEU A 98 -4.27 -9.10 -0.02
N ASP A 99 -5.06 -8.48 -0.88
CA ASP A 99 -5.19 -7.03 -1.00
C ASP A 99 -5.76 -6.40 0.26
N GLU A 100 -6.79 -7.02 0.82
CA GLU A 100 -7.33 -6.62 2.12
C GLU A 100 -6.31 -6.76 3.24
N SER A 101 -5.60 -7.89 3.31
CA SER A 101 -4.55 -8.09 4.31
C SER A 101 -3.46 -7.00 4.23
N TYR A 102 -3.00 -6.71 3.01
CA TYR A 102 -2.04 -5.63 2.75
C TYR A 102 -2.58 -4.26 3.22
N ARG A 103 -3.82 -3.91 2.84
CA ARG A 103 -4.47 -2.66 3.23
C ARG A 103 -4.64 -2.55 4.74
N LEU A 104 -5.12 -3.60 5.41
CA LEU A 104 -5.30 -3.63 6.87
C LEU A 104 -3.99 -3.35 7.62
N VAL A 105 -2.87 -3.93 7.17
CA VAL A 105 -1.56 -3.69 7.81
C VAL A 105 -1.03 -2.29 7.48
N LEU A 106 -1.18 -1.82 6.24
CA LEU A 106 -0.77 -0.48 5.84
C LEU A 106 -1.54 0.61 6.58
N GLU A 107 -2.86 0.46 6.73
CA GLU A 107 -3.73 1.43 7.38
C GLU A 107 -3.46 1.60 8.88
N ASN A 108 -2.84 0.60 9.51
CA ASN A 108 -2.39 0.65 10.91
C ASN A 108 -1.16 1.54 11.16
N PHE A 109 -0.51 2.07 10.12
CA PHE A 109 0.55 3.05 10.26
C PHE A 109 -0.01 4.48 10.29
N SER A 110 0.76 5.43 10.84
CA SER A 110 0.40 6.85 10.74
C SER A 110 0.33 7.30 9.27
N LYS A 111 -0.49 8.32 8.98
CA LYS A 111 -0.64 8.85 7.62
C LYS A 111 0.68 9.33 7.00
N LYS A 112 1.60 9.85 7.84
CA LYS A 112 2.98 10.18 7.43
C LYS A 112 3.72 8.93 7.00
N ARG A 113 3.72 7.89 7.84
CA ARG A 113 4.41 6.63 7.56
C ARG A 113 3.82 5.87 6.38
N GLN A 114 2.51 5.92 6.16
CA GLN A 114 1.87 5.35 4.97
C GLN A 114 2.44 5.96 3.68
N ARG A 115 2.57 7.30 3.60
CA ARG A 115 3.18 7.98 2.46
C ARG A 115 4.64 7.59 2.23
N GLU A 116 5.41 7.42 3.31
CA GLU A 116 6.81 6.96 3.22
C GLU A 116 6.91 5.53 2.67
N ILE A 117 6.07 4.61 3.17
CA ILE A 117 6.05 3.21 2.73
C ILE A 117 5.66 3.10 1.26
N LEU A 118 4.66 3.87 0.83
CA LEU A 118 4.19 3.90 -0.55
C LEU A 118 5.14 4.69 -1.48
N ASP A 119 6.12 5.42 -0.92
CA ASP A 119 6.97 6.36 -1.66
C ASP A 119 6.16 7.34 -2.53
N ILE A 120 4.98 7.72 -2.03
CA ILE A 120 4.05 8.61 -2.72
C ILE A 120 3.64 9.75 -1.80
N THR A 121 3.81 10.95 -2.31
CA THR A 121 3.39 12.19 -1.65
C THR A 121 1.87 12.34 -1.65
N CYS A 122 1.35 13.26 -0.81
CA CYS A 122 -0.08 13.53 -0.75
C CYS A 122 -0.70 13.97 -2.09
N CYS A 123 0.13 14.44 -3.03
CA CYS A 123 -0.23 14.91 -4.35
C CYS A 123 0.11 13.93 -5.47
N GLY A 124 0.46 12.68 -5.17
CA GLY A 124 0.69 11.64 -6.19
C GLY A 124 2.08 11.63 -6.82
N SER A 125 2.97 12.55 -6.44
CA SER A 125 4.36 12.53 -6.90
C SER A 125 5.18 11.48 -6.15
N GLU A 126 6.09 10.81 -6.85
CA GLU A 126 7.04 9.84 -6.30
C GLU A 126 8.37 10.54 -6.01
N CYS A 127 8.74 10.67 -4.73
CA CYS A 127 9.93 11.42 -4.34
C CYS A 127 11.21 10.77 -4.88
N SER A 128 11.29 9.44 -4.88
CA SER A 128 12.45 8.70 -5.40
C SER A 128 12.74 8.96 -6.88
N LYS A 129 11.75 9.36 -7.68
CA LYS A 129 11.88 9.65 -9.12
C LYS A 129 12.09 11.15 -9.42
N CYS A 130 12.06 12.00 -8.39
CA CYS A 130 12.17 13.44 -8.54
C CYS A 130 13.62 13.90 -8.43
N GLY A 131 14.17 14.55 -9.46
CA GLY A 131 15.54 15.09 -9.45
C GLY A 131 15.81 16.16 -8.40
N CYS A 132 14.77 16.76 -7.82
CA CYS A 132 14.91 17.73 -6.73
C CYS A 132 15.07 17.06 -5.35
N TYR A 133 14.60 15.82 -5.20
CA TYR A 133 14.59 15.13 -3.92
C TYR A 133 16.02 14.75 -3.48
N GLY A 134 16.37 15.04 -2.23
CA GLY A 134 17.70 14.84 -1.68
C GLY A 134 18.72 15.94 -2.03
N ASN A 135 18.42 16.80 -3.01
CA ASN A 135 19.25 17.94 -3.37
C ASN A 135 18.68 19.24 -2.78
N ILE A 136 17.73 19.87 -3.48
CA ILE A 136 17.09 21.12 -3.06
C ILE A 136 15.77 20.90 -2.29
N CYS A 137 15.29 19.66 -2.22
CA CYS A 137 14.04 19.28 -1.56
C CYS A 137 14.23 18.07 -0.66
N GLN A 138 13.79 18.15 0.60
CA GLN A 138 13.80 17.03 1.56
C GLN A 138 12.47 16.26 1.59
N GLY A 139 11.55 16.56 0.66
CA GLY A 139 10.23 15.95 0.57
C GLY A 139 9.18 16.60 1.47
N CYS A 140 7.92 16.53 1.05
CA CYS A 140 6.83 17.21 1.75
C CYS A 140 6.55 16.63 3.15
N ASN A 141 6.89 15.36 3.39
CA ASN A 141 6.71 14.73 4.70
C ASN A 141 7.65 15.33 5.76
N GLU A 142 8.91 15.57 5.43
CA GLU A 142 9.87 16.17 6.36
C GLU A 142 9.70 17.68 6.47
N LEU A 143 9.41 18.34 5.35
CA LEU A 143 9.24 19.79 5.32
C LEU A 143 7.85 20.26 5.77
N CYS A 144 6.96 19.37 6.22
CA CYS A 144 5.57 19.68 6.53
C CYS A 144 4.87 20.48 5.40
N GLY A 145 5.13 20.08 4.16
CA GLY A 145 4.65 20.73 2.94
C GLY A 145 5.38 22.01 2.53
N LYS A 146 6.34 22.53 3.30
CA LYS A 146 7.13 23.74 2.99
C LYS A 146 8.27 23.43 2.01
N VAL A 147 7.92 22.85 0.88
CA VAL A 147 8.85 22.46 -0.20
C VAL A 147 9.35 23.69 -0.98
N PHE A 148 10.42 23.54 -1.76
CA PHE A 148 11.10 24.65 -2.45
C PHE A 148 10.20 25.49 -3.37
N HIS A 149 9.18 24.88 -3.98
CA HIS A 149 8.23 25.56 -4.86
C HIS A 149 6.98 26.09 -4.14
N ALA A 150 6.89 25.92 -2.82
CA ALA A 150 5.82 26.51 -2.01
C ALA A 150 6.19 27.93 -1.58
N PRO A 151 5.20 28.81 -1.29
CA PRO A 151 5.50 30.15 -0.79
C PRO A 151 6.35 30.10 0.49
N PRO A 152 7.32 31.03 0.68
CA PRO A 152 8.22 31.00 1.82
C PRO A 152 7.48 30.86 3.16
N GLY A 153 7.92 29.88 3.97
CA GLY A 153 7.36 29.58 5.28
C GLY A 153 5.96 28.92 5.27
N LYS A 154 5.34 28.70 4.11
CA LYS A 154 4.00 28.13 3.98
C LYS A 154 4.05 26.74 3.36
N ALA A 155 3.17 25.85 3.83
CA ALA A 155 2.97 24.57 3.19
C ALA A 155 2.34 24.75 1.80
N CYS A 156 2.67 23.87 0.86
CA CYS A 156 2.04 23.88 -0.47
C CYS A 156 0.51 23.70 -0.33
N PRO A 157 -0.29 24.28 -1.25
CA PRO A 157 -1.74 24.26 -1.13
C PRO A 157 -2.35 22.86 -1.01
N ILE A 158 -1.81 21.87 -1.74
CA ILE A 158 -2.29 20.48 -1.71
C ILE A 158 -2.00 19.86 -0.34
N TYR A 159 -0.77 19.96 0.17
CA TYR A 159 -0.39 19.42 1.48
C TYR A 159 -1.20 20.08 2.61
N ARG A 160 -1.34 21.41 2.55
CA ARG A 160 -2.16 22.16 3.51
C ARG A 160 -3.61 21.66 3.53
N CYS A 161 -4.19 21.35 2.38
CA CYS A 161 -5.54 20.83 2.29
C CYS A 161 -5.62 19.37 2.77
N ALA A 162 -4.92 18.46 2.10
CA ALA A 162 -5.05 17.03 2.32
C ALA A 162 -4.52 16.61 3.70
N VAL A 163 -3.33 17.07 4.09
CA VAL A 163 -2.65 16.59 5.29
C VAL A 163 -2.99 17.45 6.51
N ASN A 164 -2.83 18.77 6.42
CA ASN A 164 -2.98 19.63 7.60
C ASN A 164 -4.44 19.84 8.01
N ARG A 165 -5.36 19.96 7.04
CA ARG A 165 -6.79 20.26 7.30
C ARG A 165 -7.67 19.01 7.28
N LYS A 166 -7.55 18.18 6.23
CA LYS A 166 -8.40 16.99 6.07
C LYS A 166 -7.82 15.73 6.73
N HIS A 167 -6.58 15.79 7.23
CA HIS A 167 -5.89 14.66 7.90
C HIS A 167 -5.84 13.36 7.07
N LEU A 168 -5.77 13.49 5.75
CA LEU A 168 -5.72 12.37 4.81
C LEU A 168 -4.28 11.91 4.58
N THR A 169 -4.15 10.65 4.12
CA THR A 169 -2.88 10.13 3.58
C THR A 169 -2.53 10.89 2.30
N SER A 170 -3.51 11.08 1.42
CA SER A 170 -3.34 11.72 0.12
C SER A 170 -4.68 12.24 -0.40
N CYS A 171 -4.68 12.86 -1.57
CA CYS A 171 -5.91 13.28 -2.25
C CYS A 171 -6.73 12.11 -2.83
N ALA A 172 -6.26 10.85 -2.78
CA ALA A 172 -6.91 9.71 -3.44
C ALA A 172 -8.39 9.50 -3.06
N LYS A 173 -8.77 9.84 -1.82
CA LYS A 173 -10.15 9.72 -1.31
C LYS A 173 -10.97 11.02 -1.46
N CYS A 174 -10.49 11.99 -2.24
CA CYS A 174 -11.18 13.25 -2.46
C CYS A 174 -12.06 13.15 -3.71
N GLU A 175 -13.37 13.32 -3.56
CA GLU A 175 -14.35 13.23 -4.66
C GLU A 175 -14.13 14.29 -5.75
N GLU A 176 -13.52 15.41 -5.39
CA GLU A 176 -13.20 16.49 -6.33
C GLU A 176 -11.83 16.33 -7.02
N LEU A 177 -11.10 15.22 -6.85
CA LEU A 177 -9.77 15.05 -7.45
C LEU A 177 -9.86 14.92 -8.99
N PRO A 178 -9.16 15.74 -9.80
CA PRO A 178 -8.34 16.91 -9.43
C PRO A 178 -9.17 18.19 -9.27
N CYS A 179 -9.04 18.83 -8.11
CA CYS A 179 -9.83 20.03 -7.79
C CYS A 179 -9.08 21.31 -8.19
N VAL A 180 -9.69 22.47 -7.95
CA VAL A 180 -9.09 23.79 -8.23
C VAL A 180 -7.69 23.94 -7.60
N ILE A 181 -7.47 23.40 -6.39
CA ILE A 181 -6.17 23.46 -5.72
C ILE A 181 -5.08 22.78 -6.56
N TRP A 182 -5.40 21.67 -7.23
CA TRP A 182 -4.46 20.99 -8.13
C TRP A 182 -4.20 21.81 -9.39
N ARG A 183 -5.26 22.38 -9.98
CA ARG A 183 -5.17 23.21 -11.19
C ARG A 183 -4.31 24.45 -10.96
N ASP A 184 -4.37 25.02 -9.76
CA ASP A 184 -3.56 26.18 -9.35
C ASP A 184 -2.08 25.84 -9.10
N THR A 185 -1.67 24.57 -9.19
CA THR A 185 -0.25 24.17 -9.03
C THR A 185 0.54 24.14 -10.33
N LYS A 186 -0.02 24.62 -11.44
CA LYS A 186 0.67 24.62 -12.74
C LYS A 186 1.98 25.39 -12.67
N ASP A 187 3.08 24.74 -13.08
CA ASP A 187 4.33 25.43 -13.33
C ASP A 187 4.16 26.30 -14.60
N PRO A 188 4.41 27.62 -14.54
CA PRO A 188 4.32 28.50 -15.71
C PRO A 188 5.21 28.08 -16.89
N GLN A 189 6.23 27.26 -16.65
CA GLN A 189 7.12 26.73 -17.70
C GLN A 189 6.51 25.57 -18.48
N LEU A 190 5.46 24.92 -17.96
CA LEU A 190 4.78 23.82 -18.64
C LEU A 190 3.69 24.33 -19.58
N THR A 191 3.56 23.67 -20.72
CA THR A 191 2.36 23.79 -21.56
C THR A 191 1.14 23.21 -20.85
N ASP A 192 -0.07 23.55 -21.32
CA ASP A 192 -1.31 22.98 -20.76
C ASP A 192 -1.37 21.45 -20.94
N GLU A 193 -0.85 20.93 -22.05
CA GLU A 193 -0.82 19.49 -22.36
C GLU A 193 0.14 18.72 -21.44
N GLU A 194 1.35 19.25 -21.23
CA GLU A 194 2.32 18.66 -20.30
C GLU A 194 1.79 18.67 -18.87
N PHE A 195 1.13 19.76 -18.46
CA PHE A 195 0.54 19.86 -17.13
C PHE A 195 -0.64 18.91 -16.93
N GLU A 196 -1.51 18.74 -17.94
CA GLU A 196 -2.58 17.74 -17.88
C GLU A 196 -1.99 16.33 -17.75
N THR A 197 -0.94 16.03 -18.51
CA THR A 197 -0.23 14.75 -18.43
C THR A 197 0.36 14.51 -17.03
N ASP A 198 0.98 15.51 -16.41
CA ASP A 198 1.46 15.44 -15.02
C ASP A 198 0.31 15.13 -14.03
N ILE A 199 -0.82 15.84 -14.16
CA ILE A 199 -2.00 15.61 -13.32
C ILE A 199 -2.48 14.16 -13.46
N GLN A 200 -2.64 13.66 -14.68
CA GLN A 200 -3.12 12.29 -14.92
C GLN A 200 -2.16 11.25 -14.34
N ASN A 201 -0.84 11.45 -14.49
CA ASN A 201 0.16 10.56 -13.91
C ASN A 201 0.11 10.56 -12.38
N ARG A 202 -0.03 11.74 -11.76
CA ARG A 202 -0.15 11.86 -10.30
C ARG A 202 -1.46 11.26 -9.77
N ILE A 203 -2.58 11.41 -10.48
CA ILE A 203 -3.84 10.74 -10.10
C ILE A 203 -3.70 9.23 -10.21
N ARG A 204 -3.14 8.73 -11.33
CA ARG A 204 -2.87 7.31 -11.50
C ARG A 204 -2.03 6.77 -10.34
N ASN A 205 -0.93 7.44 -10.02
CA ASN A 205 -0.09 7.11 -8.89
C ASN A 205 -0.85 7.09 -7.56
N LEU A 206 -1.88 7.92 -7.36
CA LEU A 206 -2.68 7.91 -6.13
C LEU A 206 -3.64 6.73 -6.06
N LEU A 207 -4.21 6.32 -7.19
CA LEU A 207 -5.28 5.32 -7.28
C LEU A 207 -4.75 3.89 -7.43
N GLU A 208 -3.53 3.70 -7.94
CA GLU A 208 -2.91 2.38 -8.16
C GLU A 208 -2.19 1.81 -6.92
N ASN A 209 -2.54 2.25 -5.69
CA ASN A 209 -1.88 1.84 -4.43
C ASN A 209 -2.73 0.97 -3.50
#